data_AF-A0AAJ1K8F7-F1
#
_entry.id   AF-A0AAJ1K8F7-F1
#
_cell.length_a   1.000
_cell.length_b   1.000
_cell.length_c   1.000
_cell.angle_alpha   90.00
_cell.angle_beta   90.00
_cell.angle_gamma   90.00
#
_symmetry.space_group_name_H-M   'P 1'
#
loop_
_entity.id
_entity.type
_entity.pdbx_description
1 polymer ?
#
loop_
_entity_poly.entity_id
_entity_poly.type
_entity_poly.pdbx_seq_one_letter_code
_entity_poly.pdbx_strand_id
1 'polypeptide(L)'
;MNPSGLKVTGAWFQVGGNLTAAIGTTRGFMGEEKAESKIVIVGSSLQALGYILQIIASNETEDEGERENQSMCLENKSEMLDKMGIELLALGNISNVIGTYFNIKEQLKENDYLIIIGNSLQSIGAFLGVEAALLQMKTVQKIIILGNSLQSLGAGLQAYQGIINVMKNRIENEDSIVDQKDERIIALIGVWIQAIGTVISAIGLTIIEKEEQLEKIII
;
A
#
# COMPACT_ATOMS: atom_id res chain seq x y z
N MET A 1 -17.93 -16.19 4.41
CA MET A 1 -18.21 -14.79 4.79
C MET A 1 -18.84 -14.10 3.59
N ASN A 2 -19.55 -12.98 3.72
CA ASN A 2 -19.95 -12.21 2.53
C ASN A 2 -18.70 -11.51 1.95
N PRO A 3 -18.39 -11.67 0.64
CA PRO A 3 -17.25 -11.02 -0.02
C PRO A 3 -17.13 -9.52 0.26
N SER A 4 -18.25 -8.80 0.28
CA SER A 4 -18.31 -7.36 0.58
C SER A 4 -17.76 -7.03 1.98
N GLY A 5 -18.14 -7.81 2.99
CA GLY A 5 -17.64 -7.66 4.35
C GLY A 5 -16.13 -7.95 4.45
N LEU A 6 -15.63 -8.87 3.63
CA LEU A 6 -14.21 -9.21 3.57
C LEU A 6 -13.39 -8.09 2.93
N LYS A 7 -13.87 -7.44 1.86
CA LYS A 7 -13.22 -6.28 1.22
C LYS A 7 -13.04 -5.11 2.18
N VAL A 8 -14.11 -4.74 2.91
CA VAL A 8 -14.09 -3.65 3.89
C VAL A 8 -13.20 -4.00 5.07
N THR A 9 -13.29 -5.23 5.59
CA THR A 9 -12.41 -5.70 6.67
C THR A 9 -10.95 -5.60 6.26
N GLY A 10 -10.61 -6.07 5.06
CA GLY A 10 -9.26 -5.98 4.51
C GLY A 10 -8.74 -4.53 4.44
N ALA A 11 -9.55 -3.59 3.96
CA ALA A 11 -9.17 -2.18 3.90
C ALA A 11 -8.85 -1.59 5.29
N TRP A 12 -9.63 -1.92 6.32
CA TRP A 12 -9.37 -1.43 7.67
C TRP A 12 -8.16 -2.10 8.34
N PHE A 13 -7.82 -3.34 7.99
CA PHE A 13 -6.52 -3.94 8.35
C PHE A 13 -5.36 -3.16 7.74
N GLN A 14 -5.49 -2.72 6.48
CA GLN A 14 -4.48 -1.87 5.83
C GLN A 14 -4.33 -0.51 6.53
N VAL A 15 -5.44 0.11 6.95
CA VAL A 15 -5.40 1.35 7.74
C VAL A 15 -4.63 1.14 9.04
N GLY A 16 -5.00 0.13 9.83
CA GLY A 16 -4.33 -0.18 11.09
C GLY A 16 -2.83 -0.47 10.89
N GLY A 17 -2.50 -1.20 9.84
CA GLY A 17 -1.13 -1.52 9.47
C GLY A 17 -0.31 -0.29 9.04
N ASN A 18 -0.86 0.60 8.20
CA ASN A 18 -0.17 1.83 7.78
C ASN A 18 0.04 2.81 8.93
N LEU A 19 -0.97 3.02 9.79
CA LEU A 19 -0.80 3.85 10.98
C LEU A 19 0.25 3.28 11.94
N THR A 20 0.25 1.96 12.13
CA THR A 20 1.26 1.28 12.95
C THR A 20 2.66 1.48 12.37
N ALA A 21 2.84 1.28 11.06
CA ALA A 21 4.12 1.50 10.39
C ALA A 21 4.58 2.96 10.50
N ALA A 22 3.69 3.93 10.28
CA ALA A 22 4.00 5.36 10.40
C ALA A 22 4.44 5.75 11.83
N ILE A 23 3.79 5.20 12.86
CA ILE A 23 4.20 5.36 14.26
C ILE A 23 5.59 4.75 14.47
N GLY A 24 5.84 3.55 13.94
CA GLY A 24 7.15 2.89 13.99
C GLY A 24 8.25 3.76 13.40
N THR A 25 8.07 4.24 12.17
CA THR A 25 9.01 5.13 11.48
C THR A 25 9.22 6.45 12.24
N THR A 26 8.17 7.00 12.85
CA THR A 26 8.28 8.22 13.68
C THR A 26 9.17 7.99 14.89
N ARG A 27 9.01 6.85 15.58
CA ARG A 27 9.88 6.47 16.70
C ARG A 27 11.33 6.29 16.25
N GLY A 28 11.53 5.68 15.09
CA GLY A 28 12.83 5.57 14.43
C GLY A 28 13.48 6.92 14.19
N PHE A 29 12.74 7.87 13.62
CA PHE A 29 13.19 9.25 13.39
C PHE A 29 13.56 9.98 14.68
N MET A 30 12.91 9.66 15.80
CA MET A 30 13.23 10.19 17.13
C MET A 30 14.44 9.51 17.80
N GLY A 31 15.05 8.51 17.14
CA GLY A 31 16.24 7.79 17.63
C GLY A 31 15.94 6.43 18.28
N GLU A 32 14.70 5.93 18.20
CA GLU A 32 14.30 4.63 18.75
C GLU A 32 14.32 3.50 17.70
N GLU A 33 15.45 3.34 16.99
CA GLU A 33 15.58 2.43 15.83
C GLU A 33 15.24 0.97 16.15
N LYS A 34 15.57 0.48 17.35
CA LYS A 34 15.21 -0.89 17.77
C LYS A 34 13.69 -1.11 17.88
N ALA A 35 12.95 -0.06 18.21
CA ALA A 35 11.49 -0.11 18.30
C ALA A 35 10.86 0.03 16.91
N GLU A 36 11.41 0.89 16.06
CA GLU A 36 10.97 1.11 14.68
C GLU A 36 10.83 -0.19 13.92
N SER A 37 11.91 -0.97 13.75
CA SER A 37 11.88 -2.15 12.86
C SER A 37 10.81 -3.16 13.29
N LYS A 38 10.64 -3.38 14.60
CA LYS A 38 9.62 -4.30 15.13
C LYS A 38 8.21 -3.81 14.85
N ILE A 39 7.96 -2.51 15.03
CA ILE A 39 6.64 -1.91 14.82
C ILE A 39 6.31 -1.84 13.32
N VAL A 40 7.29 -1.49 12.47
CA VAL A 40 7.15 -1.48 11.01
C VAL A 40 6.81 -2.88 10.49
N ILE A 41 7.47 -3.93 10.98
CA ILE A 41 7.14 -5.31 10.61
C ILE A 41 5.69 -5.65 10.95
N VAL A 42 5.21 -5.30 12.15
CA VAL A 42 3.81 -5.53 12.53
C VAL A 42 2.87 -4.75 11.61
N GLY A 43 3.18 -3.47 11.35
CA GLY A 43 2.39 -2.62 10.47
C GLY A 43 2.27 -3.18 9.05
N SER A 44 3.40 -3.49 8.40
CA SER A 44 3.42 -4.06 7.05
C SER A 44 2.78 -5.46 7.00
N SER A 45 2.86 -6.26 8.07
CA SER A 45 2.18 -7.55 8.13
C SER A 45 0.65 -7.40 8.15
N LEU A 46 0.13 -6.43 8.92
CA LEU A 46 -1.31 -6.13 8.94
C LEU A 46 -1.79 -5.60 7.58
N GLN A 47 -0.99 -4.80 6.89
CA GLN A 47 -1.29 -4.34 5.53
C GLN A 47 -1.35 -5.51 4.55
N ALA A 48 -0.32 -6.36 4.52
CA ALA A 48 -0.28 -7.53 3.65
C ALA A 48 -1.50 -8.43 3.86
N LEU A 49 -1.86 -8.69 5.13
CA LEU A 49 -3.07 -9.44 5.47
C LEU A 49 -4.32 -8.76 4.91
N GLY A 50 -4.45 -7.45 5.09
CA GLY A 50 -5.59 -6.69 4.59
C GLY A 50 -5.75 -6.77 3.06
N TYR A 51 -4.66 -6.70 2.30
CA TYR A 51 -4.69 -6.89 0.85
C TYR A 51 -5.03 -8.33 0.47
N ILE A 52 -4.49 -9.34 1.17
CA ILE A 52 -4.82 -10.75 0.93
C ILE A 52 -6.32 -11.02 1.13
N LEU A 53 -6.94 -10.43 2.17
CA LEU A 53 -8.39 -10.55 2.36
C LEU A 53 -9.17 -9.97 1.18
N GLN A 54 -8.72 -8.85 0.60
CA GLN A 54 -9.34 -8.28 -0.59
C GLN A 54 -9.17 -9.16 -1.83
N ILE A 55 -8.00 -9.77 -2.03
CA ILE A 55 -7.76 -10.73 -3.13
C ILE A 55 -8.74 -11.90 -3.03
N ILE A 56 -8.87 -12.50 -1.84
CA ILE A 56 -9.81 -13.60 -1.61
C ILE A 56 -11.25 -13.17 -1.92
N ALA A 57 -11.63 -11.96 -1.48
CA ALA A 57 -12.97 -11.45 -1.73
C ALA A 57 -13.26 -11.19 -3.22
N SER A 58 -12.28 -10.75 -4.00
CA SER A 58 -12.42 -10.48 -5.42
C SER A 58 -12.49 -11.75 -6.27
N ASN A 59 -11.92 -12.87 -5.80
CA ASN A 59 -11.99 -14.16 -6.50
C ASN A 59 -13.31 -14.90 -6.24
N GLU A 60 -14.03 -14.58 -5.15
CA GLU A 60 -15.35 -15.17 -4.86
C GLU A 60 -16.48 -14.61 -5.77
N THR A 61 -16.21 -13.58 -6.58
CA THR A 61 -17.22 -12.87 -7.39
C THR A 61 -17.16 -13.14 -8.91
N GLU A 62 -16.30 -14.05 -9.38
CA GLU A 62 -16.01 -14.25 -10.82
C GLU A 62 -17.03 -15.12 -11.61
N ASP A 63 -18.13 -15.59 -11.00
CA ASP A 63 -19.14 -16.38 -11.72
C ASP A 63 -20.24 -15.47 -12.29
N GLU A 64 -20.16 -15.09 -13.58
CA GLU A 64 -21.33 -14.92 -14.48
C GLU A 64 -20.96 -14.50 -15.94
N GLY A 65 -21.13 -15.44 -16.88
CA GLY A 65 -21.78 -15.27 -18.20
C GLY A 65 -21.25 -14.24 -19.22
N GLU A 66 -20.50 -14.73 -20.22
CA GLU A 66 -19.99 -14.00 -21.38
C GLU A 66 -21.08 -13.48 -22.35
N ARG A 67 -21.14 -12.15 -22.56
CA ARG A 67 -21.60 -11.52 -23.83
C ARG A 67 -20.85 -10.21 -24.10
N GLU A 68 -20.03 -10.21 -25.14
CA GLU A 68 -19.13 -9.10 -25.48
C GLU A 68 -19.85 -7.84 -25.98
N ASN A 69 -19.65 -6.72 -25.27
CA ASN A 69 -19.83 -5.36 -25.78
C ASN A 69 -18.72 -4.42 -25.22
N GLN A 70 -18.60 -3.21 -25.78
CA GLN A 70 -17.51 -2.30 -25.46
C GLN A 70 -17.49 -1.82 -24.00
N SER A 71 -18.65 -1.74 -23.33
CA SER A 71 -18.75 -1.45 -21.89
C SER A 71 -18.17 -2.58 -21.02
N MET A 72 -18.42 -3.84 -21.38
CA MET A 72 -17.85 -5.00 -20.68
C MET A 72 -16.32 -5.05 -20.81
N CYS A 73 -15.75 -4.63 -21.95
CA CYS A 73 -14.30 -4.58 -22.14
C CYS A 73 -13.60 -3.59 -21.17
N LEU A 74 -14.19 -2.41 -20.94
CA LEU A 74 -13.65 -1.43 -19.99
C LEU A 74 -13.79 -1.90 -18.54
N GLU A 75 -14.90 -2.56 -18.23
CA GLU A 75 -15.16 -3.15 -16.90
C GLU A 75 -14.16 -4.27 -16.59
N ASN A 76 -13.99 -5.24 -17.49
CA ASN A 76 -13.01 -6.31 -17.36
C ASN A 76 -11.58 -5.78 -17.20
N LYS A 77 -11.23 -4.75 -17.97
CA LYS A 77 -9.91 -4.10 -17.85
C LYS A 77 -9.75 -3.42 -16.50
N SER A 78 -10.76 -2.71 -16.02
CA SER A 78 -10.75 -2.08 -14.71
C SER A 78 -10.56 -3.10 -13.60
N GLU A 79 -11.31 -4.21 -13.64
CA GLU A 79 -11.24 -5.27 -12.63
C GLU A 79 -9.85 -5.93 -12.63
N MET A 80 -9.30 -6.22 -13.81
CA MET A 80 -7.95 -6.77 -13.94
C MET A 80 -6.88 -5.84 -13.34
N LEU A 81 -6.97 -4.52 -13.62
CA LEU A 81 -6.02 -3.54 -13.07
C LEU A 81 -6.14 -3.42 -11.55
N ASP A 82 -7.36 -3.46 -11.00
CA ASP A 82 -7.58 -3.40 -9.56
C ASP A 82 -7.01 -4.65 -8.86
N LYS A 83 -7.32 -5.86 -9.37
CA LYS A 83 -6.76 -7.12 -8.86
C LYS A 83 -5.23 -7.12 -8.88
N MET A 84 -4.63 -6.77 -10.01
CA MET A 84 -3.18 -6.67 -10.14
C MET A 84 -2.61 -5.63 -9.16
N GLY A 85 -3.28 -4.48 -9.00
CA GLY A 85 -2.89 -3.45 -8.04
C GLY A 85 -2.84 -3.96 -6.60
N ILE A 86 -3.88 -4.67 -6.17
CA ILE A 86 -3.98 -5.27 -4.82
C ILE A 86 -2.89 -6.33 -4.61
N GLU A 87 -2.61 -7.17 -5.61
CA GLU A 87 -1.53 -8.18 -5.54
C GLU A 87 -0.15 -7.54 -5.36
N LEU A 88 0.16 -6.49 -6.13
CA LEU A 88 1.43 -5.78 -6.01
C LEU A 88 1.57 -5.09 -4.65
N LEU A 89 0.48 -4.54 -4.10
CA LEU A 89 0.44 -3.96 -2.75
C LEU A 89 0.71 -5.01 -1.66
N ALA A 90 0.14 -6.21 -1.79
CA ALA A 90 0.38 -7.32 -0.88
C ALA A 90 1.85 -7.78 -0.95
N LEU A 91 2.35 -8.04 -2.15
CA LEU A 91 3.74 -8.47 -2.38
C LEU A 91 4.73 -7.41 -1.90
N GLY A 92 4.45 -6.14 -2.12
CA GLY A 92 5.30 -5.06 -1.66
C GLY A 92 5.40 -4.99 -0.14
N ASN A 93 4.28 -5.17 0.57
CA ASN A 93 4.29 -5.25 2.03
C ASN A 93 5.04 -6.48 2.56
N ILE A 94 4.90 -7.65 1.92
CA ILE A 94 5.66 -8.85 2.27
C ILE A 94 7.17 -8.60 2.08
N SER A 95 7.57 -7.98 0.97
CA SER A 95 8.97 -7.65 0.71
C SER A 95 9.54 -6.71 1.78
N ASN A 96 8.78 -5.68 2.19
CA ASN A 96 9.15 -4.79 3.29
C ASN A 96 9.34 -5.53 4.62
N VAL A 97 8.43 -6.47 4.95
CA VAL A 97 8.56 -7.31 6.16
C VAL A 97 9.86 -8.10 6.13
N ILE A 98 10.15 -8.76 5.01
CA ILE A 98 11.34 -9.59 4.85
C ILE A 98 12.62 -8.74 4.98
N GLY A 99 12.72 -7.64 4.23
CA GLY A 99 13.88 -6.74 4.28
C GLY A 99 14.09 -6.15 5.67
N THR A 100 13.02 -5.64 6.29
CA THR A 100 13.09 -5.07 7.65
C THR A 100 13.48 -6.11 8.70
N TYR A 101 12.94 -7.33 8.60
CA TYR A 101 13.27 -8.43 9.51
C TYR A 101 14.74 -8.82 9.42
N PHE A 102 15.31 -8.92 8.21
CA PHE A 102 16.72 -9.24 8.07
C PHE A 102 17.62 -8.09 8.55
N ASN A 103 17.24 -6.83 8.35
CA ASN A 103 17.95 -5.68 8.90
C ASN A 103 18.00 -5.62 10.43
N ILE A 104 17.04 -6.25 11.14
CA ILE A 104 17.14 -6.41 12.61
C ILE A 104 18.33 -7.28 13.01
N LYS A 105 18.65 -8.30 12.20
CA LYS A 105 19.76 -9.23 12.49
C LYS A 105 21.08 -8.61 12.08
N GLU A 106 21.14 -8.14 10.85
CA GLU A 106 22.33 -7.54 10.25
C GLU A 106 21.90 -6.60 9.13
N GLN A 107 22.41 -5.37 9.16
CA GLN A 107 22.07 -4.36 8.17
C GLN A 107 22.88 -4.58 6.90
N LEU A 108 22.21 -5.04 5.84
CA LEU A 108 22.83 -5.37 4.55
C LEU A 108 22.14 -4.61 3.42
N LYS A 109 22.90 -4.26 2.37
CA LYS A 109 22.35 -3.52 1.22
C LYS A 109 21.26 -4.32 0.50
N GLU A 110 21.39 -5.64 0.47
CA GLU A 110 20.41 -6.57 -0.10
C GLU A 110 19.05 -6.47 0.60
N ASN A 111 19.05 -6.27 1.92
CA ASN A 111 17.83 -6.08 2.70
C ASN A 111 17.18 -4.72 2.39
N ASP A 112 17.99 -3.67 2.26
CA ASP A 112 17.52 -2.34 1.86
C ASP A 112 16.93 -2.36 0.44
N TYR A 113 17.52 -3.12 -0.49
CA TYR A 113 16.93 -3.35 -1.81
C TYR A 113 15.56 -4.03 -1.73
N LEU A 114 15.35 -4.99 -0.83
CA LEU A 114 14.02 -5.58 -0.62
C LEU A 114 13.01 -4.53 -0.16
N ILE A 115 13.38 -3.64 0.76
CA ILE A 115 12.49 -2.55 1.21
C ILE A 115 12.20 -1.56 0.07
N ILE A 116 13.20 -1.21 -0.74
CA ILE A 116 13.03 -0.33 -1.91
C ILE A 116 12.09 -0.96 -2.93
N ILE A 117 12.30 -2.24 -3.26
CA ILE A 117 11.44 -2.99 -4.17
C ILE A 117 10.02 -3.06 -3.60
N GLY A 118 9.87 -3.37 -2.31
CA GLY A 118 8.58 -3.47 -1.67
C GLY A 118 7.79 -2.17 -1.69
N ASN A 119 8.43 -1.03 -1.43
CA ASN A 119 7.83 0.29 -1.56
C ASN A 119 7.51 0.65 -3.03
N SER A 120 8.35 0.25 -3.97
CA SER A 120 8.10 0.46 -5.40
C SER A 120 6.89 -0.32 -5.90
N LEU A 121 6.77 -1.60 -5.52
CA LEU A 121 5.61 -2.44 -5.83
C LEU A 121 4.33 -1.85 -5.25
N GLN A 122 4.36 -1.35 -4.01
CA GLN A 122 3.21 -0.67 -3.41
C GLN A 122 2.85 0.61 -4.17
N SER A 123 3.84 1.41 -4.56
CA SER A 123 3.61 2.64 -5.32
C SER A 123 2.90 2.36 -6.65
N ILE A 124 3.37 1.35 -7.39
CA ILE A 124 2.78 0.91 -8.66
C ILE A 124 1.39 0.30 -8.41
N GLY A 125 1.25 -0.58 -7.43
CA GLY A 125 -0.01 -1.26 -7.15
C GLY A 125 -1.14 -0.27 -6.79
N ALA A 126 -0.84 0.74 -5.95
CA ALA A 126 -1.78 1.81 -5.65
C ALA A 126 -2.12 2.64 -6.89
N PHE A 127 -1.14 2.92 -7.77
CA PHE A 127 -1.39 3.64 -9.01
C PHE A 127 -2.29 2.87 -9.97
N LEU A 128 -2.14 1.54 -10.08
CA LEU A 128 -3.06 0.71 -10.87
C LEU A 128 -4.50 0.79 -10.35
N GLY A 129 -4.69 0.89 -9.03
CA GLY A 129 -6.00 1.15 -8.43
C GLY A 129 -6.58 2.53 -8.79
N VAL A 130 -5.74 3.54 -9.05
CA VAL A 130 -6.18 4.85 -9.59
C VAL A 130 -6.69 4.70 -11.02
N GLU A 131 -5.89 4.04 -11.87
CA GLU A 131 -6.25 3.77 -13.27
C GLU A 131 -7.55 2.96 -13.38
N ALA A 132 -7.69 1.90 -12.58
CA ALA A 132 -8.91 1.12 -12.49
C ALA A 132 -10.13 2.00 -12.15
N ALA A 133 -10.02 2.81 -11.09
CA ALA A 133 -11.10 3.71 -10.67
C ALA A 133 -11.44 4.79 -11.73
N LEU A 134 -10.45 5.26 -12.50
CA LEU A 134 -10.70 6.22 -13.58
C LEU A 134 -11.46 5.61 -14.76
N LEU A 135 -11.27 4.32 -15.05
CA LEU A 135 -11.96 3.64 -16.15
C LEU A 135 -13.46 3.45 -15.91
N GLN A 136 -13.90 3.36 -14.66
CA GLN A 136 -15.31 3.18 -14.31
C GLN A 136 -16.10 4.51 -14.20
N MET A 137 -15.41 5.66 -14.07
CA MET A 137 -15.96 7.03 -14.08
C MET A 137 -17.19 7.30 -13.17
N LYS A 138 -17.36 6.59 -12.04
CA LYS A 138 -18.45 6.90 -11.07
C LYS A 138 -18.03 8.04 -10.12
N THR A 139 -18.94 8.95 -9.77
CA THR A 139 -18.64 10.09 -8.87
C THR A 139 -18.07 9.67 -7.51
N VAL A 140 -18.50 8.52 -6.98
CA VAL A 140 -18.05 7.98 -5.67
C VAL A 140 -16.59 7.48 -5.73
N GLN A 141 -16.08 7.13 -6.91
CA GLN A 141 -14.70 6.65 -7.10
C GLN A 141 -13.64 7.75 -6.98
N LYS A 142 -14.04 9.04 -6.97
CA LYS A 142 -13.10 10.16 -6.76
C LYS A 142 -12.38 10.07 -5.41
N ILE A 143 -13.05 9.53 -4.37
CA ILE A 143 -12.45 9.33 -3.05
C ILE A 143 -11.36 8.26 -3.12
N ILE A 144 -11.63 7.14 -3.79
CA ILE A 144 -10.66 6.06 -4.02
C ILE A 144 -9.46 6.56 -4.83
N ILE A 145 -9.71 7.33 -5.90
CA ILE A 145 -8.65 7.95 -6.71
C ILE A 145 -7.72 8.80 -5.85
N LEU A 146 -8.28 9.66 -4.99
CA LEU A 146 -7.49 10.50 -4.10
C LEU A 146 -6.69 9.67 -3.10
N GLY A 147 -7.33 8.70 -2.44
CA GLY A 147 -6.66 7.85 -1.45
C GLY A 147 -5.53 7.01 -2.05
N ASN A 148 -5.77 6.38 -3.21
CA ASN A 148 -4.78 5.56 -3.90
C ASN A 148 -3.65 6.42 -4.49
N SER A 149 -3.93 7.64 -4.97
CA SER A 149 -2.90 8.57 -5.42
C SER A 149 -1.94 8.97 -4.28
N LEU A 150 -2.49 9.24 -3.09
CA LEU A 150 -1.68 9.54 -1.90
C LEU A 150 -0.86 8.33 -1.48
N GLN A 151 -1.44 7.12 -1.46
CA GLN A 151 -0.69 5.90 -1.18
C GLN A 151 0.47 5.68 -2.15
N SER A 152 0.20 5.85 -3.45
CA SER A 152 1.21 5.71 -4.50
C SER A 152 2.37 6.68 -4.30
N LEU A 153 2.07 7.95 -4.04
CA LEU A 153 3.06 8.99 -3.76
C LEU A 153 3.86 8.69 -2.49
N GLY A 154 3.19 8.35 -1.40
CA GLY A 154 3.83 8.08 -0.12
C GLY A 154 4.79 6.89 -0.17
N ALA A 155 4.38 5.80 -0.82
CA ALA A 155 5.24 4.64 -1.05
C ALA A 155 6.43 4.98 -1.99
N GLY A 156 6.17 5.77 -3.03
CA GLY A 156 7.21 6.24 -3.96
C GLY A 156 8.28 7.09 -3.27
N LEU A 157 7.90 7.98 -2.36
CA LEU A 157 8.83 8.78 -1.56
C LEU A 157 9.70 7.92 -0.63
N GLN A 158 9.13 6.88 -0.02
CA GLN A 158 9.90 5.93 0.80
C GLN A 158 10.88 5.13 -0.05
N ALA A 159 10.49 4.67 -1.25
CA ALA A 159 11.40 4.01 -2.19
C ALA A 159 12.55 4.94 -2.62
N TYR A 160 12.22 6.19 -2.96
CA TYR A 160 13.19 7.21 -3.35
C TYR A 160 14.22 7.48 -2.25
N GLN A 161 13.79 7.65 -1.00
CA GLN A 161 14.72 7.82 0.11
C GLN A 161 15.61 6.58 0.32
N GLY A 162 15.05 5.38 0.19
CA GLY A 162 15.82 4.15 0.26
C GLY A 162 16.94 4.09 -0.80
N ILE A 163 16.65 4.51 -2.03
CA ILE A 163 17.65 4.58 -3.11
C ILE A 163 18.78 5.54 -2.75
N ILE A 164 18.46 6.74 -2.25
CA ILE A 164 19.46 7.71 -1.80
C ILE A 164 20.35 7.10 -0.72
N ASN A 165 19.76 6.46 0.30
CA ASN A 165 20.51 5.86 1.40
C ASN A 165 21.49 4.78 0.91
N VAL A 166 21.04 3.89 0.02
CA VAL A 166 21.90 2.84 -0.55
C VAL A 166 23.01 3.41 -1.43
N MET A 167 22.72 4.45 -2.23
CA MET A 167 23.71 5.13 -3.06
C MET A 167 24.76 5.86 -2.22
N LYS A 168 24.34 6.53 -1.15
CA LYS A 168 25.24 7.26 -0.25
C LYS A 168 26.20 6.32 0.48
N ASN A 169 25.69 5.19 0.98
CA ASN A 169 26.49 4.10 1.56
C ASN A 169 27.47 3.43 0.56
N ARG A 170 27.43 3.79 -0.72
CA ARG A 170 28.41 3.35 -1.74
C ARG A 170 29.56 4.35 -1.91
N ILE A 171 29.31 5.62 -1.60
CA ILE A 171 30.23 6.74 -1.84
C ILE A 171 31.07 7.03 -0.58
N GLU A 172 30.50 6.85 0.61
CA GLU A 172 31.19 7.15 1.88
C GLU A 172 32.09 6.00 2.34
N ASN A 173 33.29 5.96 1.74
CA ASN A 173 34.53 5.56 2.42
C ASN A 173 35.34 6.79 2.91
N GLU A 174 34.79 8.01 2.84
CA GLU A 174 35.47 9.25 3.26
C GLU A 174 34.52 10.20 4.01
N ASP A 175 34.84 10.43 5.29
CA ASP A 175 34.64 11.62 6.11
C ASP A 175 33.50 12.59 5.77
N SER A 176 32.26 12.19 6.05
CA SER A 176 31.12 13.11 5.97
C SER A 176 30.19 12.93 7.19
N ILE A 177 30.26 13.91 8.11
CA ILE A 177 29.30 14.10 9.20
C ILE A 177 28.11 14.87 8.60
N VAL A 178 27.25 14.16 7.87
CA VAL A 178 25.93 14.69 7.49
C VAL A 178 24.91 14.20 8.52
N ASP A 179 24.08 15.10 9.01
CA ASP A 179 23.10 14.82 10.05
C ASP A 179 22.06 13.80 9.55
N GLN A 180 22.09 12.58 10.11
CA GLN A 180 21.24 11.45 9.71
C GLN A 180 19.73 11.74 9.75
N LYS A 181 19.30 12.81 10.44
CA LYS A 181 17.90 13.22 10.55
C LYS A 181 17.33 13.76 9.24
N ASP A 182 18.11 14.55 8.49
CA ASP A 182 17.63 15.13 7.23
C ASP A 182 17.43 14.04 6.16
N GLU A 183 18.13 12.91 6.28
CA GLU A 183 18.05 11.76 5.37
C GLU A 183 16.87 10.82 5.63
N ARG A 184 16.11 11.03 6.71
CA ARG A 184 14.97 10.16 7.03
C ARG A 184 13.63 10.87 6.90
N ILE A 185 13.66 12.19 6.70
CA ILE A 185 12.46 13.01 6.67
C ILE A 185 11.57 12.71 5.46
N ILE A 186 12.14 12.40 4.29
CA ILE A 186 11.35 12.07 3.09
C ILE A 186 10.60 10.75 3.29
N ALA A 187 11.26 9.73 3.85
CA ALA A 187 10.61 8.46 4.18
C ALA A 187 9.51 8.65 5.24
N LEU A 188 9.77 9.48 6.26
CA LEU A 188 8.78 9.82 7.30
C LEU A 188 7.55 10.53 6.73
N ILE A 189 7.75 11.52 5.85
CA ILE A 189 6.64 12.18 5.14
C ILE A 189 5.88 11.17 4.29
N GLY A 190 6.62 10.34 3.55
CA GLY A 190 6.05 9.32 2.67
C GLY A 190 5.13 8.35 3.40
N VAL A 191 5.56 7.79 4.54
CA VAL A 191 4.74 6.82 5.30
C VAL A 191 3.46 7.44 5.86
N TRP A 192 3.50 8.71 6.28
CA TRP A 192 2.29 9.41 6.77
C TRP A 192 1.33 9.78 5.63
N ILE A 193 1.85 10.22 4.48
CA ILE A 193 1.04 10.43 3.27
C ILE A 193 0.34 9.12 2.88
N GLN A 194 1.07 8.00 2.90
CA GLN A 194 0.51 6.69 2.60
C GLN A 194 -0.60 6.33 3.60
N ALA A 195 -0.37 6.49 4.91
CA ALA A 195 -1.37 6.19 5.92
C ALA A 195 -2.67 7.01 5.76
N ILE A 196 -2.55 8.31 5.46
CA ILE A 196 -3.71 9.17 5.17
C ILE A 196 -4.44 8.67 3.93
N GLY A 197 -3.70 8.35 2.86
CA GLY A 197 -4.27 7.81 1.63
C GLY A 197 -5.05 6.52 1.86
N THR A 198 -4.52 5.60 2.68
CA THR A 198 -5.20 4.34 3.01
C THR A 198 -6.49 4.56 3.79
N VAL A 199 -6.52 5.52 4.73
CA VAL A 199 -7.76 5.89 5.44
C VAL A 199 -8.82 6.40 4.47
N ILE A 200 -8.44 7.29 3.55
CA ILE A 200 -9.34 7.85 2.54
C ILE A 200 -9.88 6.72 1.64
N SER A 201 -9.02 5.82 1.15
CA SER A 201 -9.45 4.69 0.33
C SER A 201 -10.37 3.74 1.09
N ALA A 202 -10.09 3.43 2.36
CA ALA A 202 -10.94 2.56 3.18
C ALA A 202 -12.33 3.16 3.41
N ILE A 203 -12.42 4.48 3.64
CA ILE A 203 -13.70 5.19 3.74
C ILE A 203 -14.45 5.11 2.41
N GLY A 204 -13.78 5.42 1.29
CA GLY A 204 -14.38 5.33 -0.04
C GLY A 204 -14.94 3.95 -0.35
N LEU A 205 -14.17 2.90 -0.05
CA LEU A 205 -14.59 1.52 -0.28
C LEU A 205 -15.79 1.14 0.61
N THR A 206 -15.78 1.56 1.87
CA THR A 206 -16.88 1.31 2.81
C THR A 206 -18.19 1.95 2.32
N ILE A 207 -18.13 3.14 1.73
CA ILE A 207 -19.30 3.82 1.16
C ILE A 207 -19.82 3.05 -0.05
N ILE A 208 -18.94 2.71 -1.01
CA ILE A 208 -19.29 1.98 -2.24
C ILE A 208 -19.98 0.66 -1.90
N GLU A 209 -19.37 -0.15 -1.05
CA GLU A 209 -19.89 -1.46 -0.67
C GLU A 209 -21.25 -1.36 0.06
N LYS A 210 -21.46 -0.28 0.83
CA LYS A 210 -22.75 -0.03 1.49
C LYS A 210 -23.84 0.37 0.48
N GLU A 211 -23.51 1.21 -0.49
CA GLU A 211 -24.43 1.62 -1.55
C GLU A 211 -24.86 0.40 -2.40
N GLU A 212 -23.90 -0.43 -2.82
CA GLU A 212 -24.19 -1.65 -3.59
C GLU A 212 -25.06 -2.66 -2.82
N GLN A 213 -24.87 -2.79 -1.50
CA GLN A 213 -25.74 -3.62 -0.66
C GLN A 213 -27.17 -3.08 -0.58
N LEU A 214 -27.35 -1.76 -0.48
CA LEU A 214 -28.67 -1.14 -0.43
C LEU A 214 -29.42 -1.30 -1.75
N GLU A 215 -28.74 -1.15 -2.88
CA GLU A 215 -29.32 -1.38 -4.21
C GLU A 215 -29.85 -2.81 -4.37
N LYS A 216 -29.10 -3.81 -3.88
CA LYS A 216 -29.51 -5.23 -3.92
C LYS A 216 -30.72 -5.58 -3.05
N ILE A 217 -31.07 -4.74 -2.07
CA ILE A 217 -32.23 -4.97 -1.17
C ILE A 217 -33.51 -4.34 -1.75
N ILE A 218 -33.39 -3.33 -2.61
CA ILE A 218 -34.52 -2.56 -3.15
C ILE A 218 -35.08 -3.19 -4.45
N ILE A 219 -34.32 -4.08 -5.10
CA ILE A 219 -34.71 -4.88 -6.27
C ILE A 219 -35.31 -6.21 -5.83
#